data_AF-A0A959A7Q7-F1
#
_entry.id   AF-A0A959A7Q7-F1
#
_cell.length_a   1.000
_cell.length_b   1.000
_cell.length_c   1.000
_cell.angle_alpha   90.00
_cell.angle_beta   90.00
_cell.angle_gamma   90.00
#
_symmetry.space_group_name_H-M   'P 1'
#
loop_
_entity.id
_entity.type
_entity.pdbx_description
1 polymer ?
#
loop_
_entity_poly.entity_id
_entity_poly.type
_entity_poly.pdbx_seq_one_letter_code
_entity_poly.pdbx_strand_id
1 'polypeptide(L)'
;MASNRRRESNTDSHNSIAVRTVVISSLLLAGIFIALFFLENKLGNLLGKYADEATIGLMLLMLWLVVGSGIRSVNSLSKSIPAWKLLLSGIAIAGMSAILYSAFLIVFPKVAKSPAFTEVAGASGGMILLLMGFAFIISLIAIVNVRVKNKMLGNVLEFLIIGGCIGGFVYFATR
;
A
#
# COMPACT_ATOMS: atom_id res chain seq x y z
N MET A 1 13.81 -14.34 -36.18
CA MET A 1 12.38 -14.33 -35.75
C MET A 1 12.09 -15.12 -34.47
N ALA A 2 12.74 -16.26 -34.19
CA ALA A 2 12.49 -17.05 -32.97
C ALA A 2 12.92 -16.37 -31.64
N SER A 3 13.88 -15.44 -31.68
CA SER A 3 14.34 -14.71 -30.49
C SER A 3 13.35 -13.65 -29.99
N ASN A 4 12.56 -13.02 -30.89
CA ASN A 4 11.53 -12.05 -30.50
C ASN A 4 10.34 -12.73 -29.82
N ARG A 5 9.88 -13.90 -30.31
CA ARG A 5 8.79 -14.64 -29.66
C ARG A 5 9.13 -15.11 -28.24
N ARG A 6 10.39 -15.50 -27.97
CA ARG A 6 10.83 -15.85 -26.60
C ARG A 6 10.92 -14.65 -25.67
N ARG A 7 11.21 -13.46 -26.20
CA ARG A 7 11.19 -12.22 -25.40
C ARG A 7 9.76 -11.79 -25.09
N GLU A 8 8.85 -11.85 -26.05
CA GLU A 8 7.42 -11.59 -25.82
C GLU A 8 6.82 -12.57 -24.81
N SER A 9 7.00 -13.89 -24.98
CA SER A 9 6.41 -14.86 -24.05
C SER A 9 6.94 -14.76 -22.62
N ASN A 10 8.22 -14.40 -22.43
CA ASN A 10 8.77 -14.13 -21.09
C ASN A 10 8.28 -12.80 -20.53
N THR A 11 8.05 -11.79 -21.36
CA THR A 11 7.54 -10.49 -20.85
C THR A 11 6.08 -10.64 -20.41
N ASP A 12 5.30 -11.43 -21.14
CA ASP A 12 3.88 -11.71 -20.83
C ASP A 12 3.73 -12.55 -19.56
N SER A 13 4.57 -13.58 -19.37
CA SER A 13 4.52 -14.41 -18.16
C SER A 13 4.91 -13.61 -16.91
N HIS A 14 5.96 -12.80 -16.99
CA HIS A 14 6.41 -11.93 -15.88
C HIS A 14 5.38 -10.86 -15.54
N ASN A 15 4.73 -10.24 -16.54
CA ASN A 15 3.65 -9.29 -16.32
C ASN A 15 2.43 -9.96 -15.67
N SER A 16 2.05 -11.18 -16.09
CA SER A 16 0.91 -11.90 -15.50
C SER A 16 1.15 -12.22 -14.02
N ILE A 17 2.38 -12.58 -13.65
CA ILE A 17 2.77 -12.91 -12.28
C ILE A 17 2.74 -11.66 -11.38
N ALA A 18 3.28 -10.55 -11.88
CA ALA A 18 3.25 -9.28 -11.15
C ALA A 18 1.80 -8.82 -10.91
N VAL A 19 0.95 -8.89 -11.94
CA VAL A 19 -0.48 -8.52 -11.82
C VAL A 19 -1.20 -9.45 -10.84
N ARG A 20 -1.00 -10.77 -10.91
CA ARG A 20 -1.59 -11.71 -9.93
C ARG A 20 -1.17 -11.39 -8.51
N THR A 21 0.11 -11.10 -8.29
CA THR A 21 0.62 -10.73 -6.96
C THR A 21 0.00 -9.44 -6.46
N VAL A 22 -0.11 -8.43 -7.34
CA VAL A 22 -0.78 -7.16 -7.03
C VAL A 22 -2.24 -7.41 -6.67
N VAL A 23 -2.99 -8.16 -7.47
CA VAL A 23 -4.42 -8.45 -7.24
C VAL A 23 -4.62 -9.20 -5.92
N ILE A 24 -3.86 -10.26 -5.67
CA ILE A 24 -3.96 -11.04 -4.42
C ILE A 24 -3.60 -10.18 -3.22
N SER A 25 -2.52 -9.40 -3.29
CA SER A 25 -2.10 -8.51 -2.21
C SER A 25 -3.12 -7.40 -1.97
N SER A 26 -3.77 -6.91 -3.03
CA SER A 26 -4.80 -5.88 -2.93
C SER A 26 -6.08 -6.40 -2.29
N LEU A 27 -6.51 -7.60 -2.68
CA LEU A 27 -7.64 -8.30 -2.05
C LEU A 27 -7.38 -8.57 -0.58
N LEU A 28 -6.18 -9.03 -0.25
CA LEU A 28 -5.76 -9.31 1.11
C LEU A 28 -5.75 -8.02 1.95
N LEU A 29 -5.16 -6.93 1.43
CA LEU A 29 -5.12 -5.65 2.14
C LEU A 29 -6.52 -5.04 2.29
N ALA A 30 -7.36 -5.09 1.26
CA ALA A 30 -8.75 -4.65 1.35
C ALA A 30 -9.54 -5.46 2.39
N GLY A 31 -9.39 -6.79 2.39
CA GLY A 31 -10.01 -7.67 3.37
C GLY A 31 -9.55 -7.35 4.80
N ILE A 32 -8.27 -7.07 4.98
CA ILE A 32 -7.73 -6.61 6.27
C ILE A 32 -8.37 -5.29 6.67
N PHE A 33 -8.42 -4.27 5.80
CA PHE A 33 -9.05 -2.99 6.12
C PHE A 33 -10.52 -3.14 6.51
N ILE A 34 -11.27 -4.00 5.84
CA ILE A 34 -12.65 -4.33 6.22
C ILE A 34 -12.68 -4.99 7.60
N ALA A 35 -11.80 -5.96 7.88
CA ALA A 35 -11.72 -6.60 9.19
C ALA A 35 -11.37 -5.59 10.30
N LEU A 36 -10.48 -4.64 10.03
CA LEU A 36 -10.12 -3.56 10.95
C LEU A 36 -11.28 -2.63 11.22
N PHE A 37 -12.09 -2.31 10.21
CA PHE A 37 -13.30 -1.53 10.40
C PHE A 37 -14.29 -2.23 11.36
N PHE A 38 -14.48 -3.54 11.24
CA PHE A 38 -15.28 -4.30 12.23
C PHE A 38 -14.63 -4.31 13.61
N LEU A 39 -13.30 -4.31 13.66
CA LEU A 39 -12.54 -4.28 14.90
C LEU A 39 -12.61 -2.92 15.57
N GLU A 40 -12.66 -1.81 14.83
CA GLU A 40 -12.84 -0.44 15.33
C GLU A 40 -14.11 -0.32 16.18
N ASN A 41 -15.23 -0.90 15.73
CA ASN A 41 -16.47 -0.94 16.51
C ASN A 41 -16.31 -1.70 17.84
N LYS A 42 -15.38 -2.67 17.94
CA LYS A 42 -15.06 -3.37 19.19
C LYS A 42 -13.99 -2.64 20.02
N LEU A 43 -13.00 -2.03 19.37
CA LEU A 43 -11.95 -1.23 20.00
C LEU A 43 -12.54 0.03 20.62
N GLY A 44 -13.54 0.66 20.01
CA GLY A 44 -14.24 1.82 20.55
C GLY A 44 -14.82 1.58 21.94
N ASN A 45 -15.28 0.35 22.21
CA ASN A 45 -15.78 -0.05 23.53
C ASN A 45 -14.66 -0.28 24.57
N LEU A 46 -13.41 -0.50 24.14
CA LEU A 46 -12.27 -0.80 25.02
C LEU A 46 -11.33 0.39 25.21
N LEU A 47 -11.10 1.20 24.17
CA LEU A 47 -10.11 2.27 24.12
C LEU A 47 -10.72 3.68 24.08
N GLY A 48 -12.05 3.79 23.97
CA GLY A 48 -12.75 5.07 24.00
C GLY A 48 -12.24 6.04 22.93
N LYS A 49 -11.71 7.20 23.36
CA LYS A 49 -11.24 8.27 22.47
C LYS A 49 -10.03 7.92 21.59
N TYR A 50 -9.25 6.90 21.94
CA TYR A 50 -8.03 6.52 21.20
C TYR A 50 -8.26 5.45 20.13
N ALA A 51 -9.50 4.95 20.00
CA ALA A 51 -9.81 3.84 19.10
C ALA A 51 -9.59 4.19 17.62
N ASP A 52 -9.90 5.43 17.21
CA ASP A 52 -9.76 5.89 15.84
C ASP A 52 -8.28 6.01 15.45
N GLU A 53 -7.47 6.59 16.33
CA GLU A 53 -6.02 6.75 16.16
C GLU A 53 -5.31 5.39 16.10
N ALA A 54 -5.71 4.46 16.98
CA ALA A 54 -5.19 3.10 16.99
C ALA A 54 -5.54 2.35 15.70
N THR A 55 -6.77 2.51 15.19
CA THR A 55 -7.22 1.88 13.94
C THR A 55 -6.45 2.40 12.74
N ILE A 56 -6.24 3.72 12.65
CA ILE A 56 -5.43 4.34 11.58
C ILE A 56 -3.97 3.84 11.65
N GLY A 57 -3.38 3.80 12.85
CA GLY A 57 -2.03 3.26 13.06
C GLY A 57 -1.92 1.80 12.63
N LEU A 58 -2.93 1.00 12.92
CA LEU A 58 -2.97 -0.40 12.51
C LEU A 58 -3.17 -0.57 11.00
N MET A 59 -3.98 0.28 10.36
CA MET A 59 -4.13 0.31 8.90
C MET A 59 -2.80 0.64 8.21
N LEU A 60 -2.05 1.63 8.73
CA LEU A 60 -0.72 2.00 8.24
C LEU A 60 0.30 0.86 8.44
N LEU A 61 0.25 0.18 9.59
CA LEU A 61 1.09 -1.00 9.85
C LEU A 61 0.80 -2.13 8.87
N MET A 62 -0.49 -2.42 8.60
CA MET A 62 -0.88 -3.45 7.65
C MET A 62 -0.52 -3.08 6.22
N LEU A 63 -0.68 -1.81 5.84
CA LEU A 63 -0.20 -1.29 4.56
C LEU A 63 1.30 -1.52 4.40
N TRP A 64 2.11 -1.19 5.41
CA TRP A 64 3.54 -1.42 5.42
C TRP A 64 3.89 -2.90 5.21
N LEU A 65 3.25 -3.78 5.96
CA LEU A 65 3.51 -5.22 5.90
C LEU A 65 3.12 -5.82 4.54
N VAL A 66 1.94 -5.48 4.01
CA VAL A 66 1.43 -6.05 2.75
C VAL A 66 2.16 -5.48 1.54
N VAL A 67 2.37 -4.16 1.48
CA VAL A 67 3.11 -3.54 0.36
C VAL A 67 4.57 -3.98 0.37
N GLY A 68 5.21 -3.96 1.56
CA GLY A 68 6.59 -4.40 1.70
C GLY A 68 6.81 -5.86 1.32
N SER A 69 5.91 -6.76 1.78
CA SER A 69 5.97 -8.17 1.39
C SER A 69 5.62 -8.40 -0.09
N GLY A 70 4.64 -7.68 -0.63
CA GLY A 70 4.26 -7.72 -2.04
C GLY A 70 5.43 -7.36 -2.97
N ILE A 71 6.17 -6.29 -2.66
CA ILE A 71 7.32 -5.86 -3.47
C ILE A 71 8.47 -6.86 -3.39
N ARG A 72 8.76 -7.39 -2.19
CA ARG A 72 9.76 -8.44 -2.02
C ARG A 72 9.37 -9.70 -2.79
N SER A 73 8.09 -10.07 -2.77
CA SER A 73 7.55 -11.20 -3.53
C SER A 73 7.73 -10.99 -5.04
N VAL A 74 7.28 -9.85 -5.58
CA VAL A 74 7.43 -9.52 -7.01
C VAL A 74 8.90 -9.53 -7.44
N ASN A 75 9.80 -8.96 -6.62
CA ASN A 75 11.22 -8.98 -6.93
C ASN A 75 11.84 -10.38 -6.84
N SER A 76 11.38 -11.22 -5.91
CA SER A 76 11.87 -12.60 -5.79
C SER A 76 11.49 -13.46 -7.00
N LEU A 77 10.30 -13.23 -7.58
CA LEU A 77 9.86 -13.93 -8.79
C LEU A 77 10.55 -13.41 -10.07
N SER A 78 11.02 -12.15 -10.10
CA SER A 78 11.76 -11.64 -11.25
C SER A 78 12.76 -10.54 -10.89
N LYS A 79 14.00 -10.95 -10.60
CA LYS A 79 15.15 -10.07 -10.30
C LYS A 79 15.48 -9.05 -11.40
N SER A 80 14.99 -9.23 -12.63
CA SER A 80 15.22 -8.33 -13.76
C SER A 80 14.17 -7.21 -13.93
N ILE A 81 13.14 -7.14 -13.08
CA ILE A 81 12.11 -6.08 -13.19
C ILE A 81 12.73 -4.71 -12.87
N PRO A 82 12.59 -3.68 -13.72
CA PRO A 82 13.08 -2.33 -13.44
C PRO A 82 12.43 -1.73 -12.18
N ALA A 83 13.19 -0.93 -11.43
CA ALA A 83 12.75 -0.36 -10.15
C ALA A 83 11.43 0.43 -10.25
N TRP A 84 11.21 1.13 -11.37
CA TRP A 84 9.97 1.86 -11.62
C TRP A 84 8.72 0.95 -11.64
N LYS A 85 8.84 -0.28 -12.16
CA LYS A 85 7.73 -1.25 -12.16
C LYS A 85 7.45 -1.81 -10.75
N LEU A 86 8.47 -1.98 -9.91
CA LEU A 86 8.30 -2.38 -8.50
C LEU A 86 7.59 -1.28 -7.71
N LEU A 87 7.95 -0.02 -7.96
CA LEU A 87 7.31 1.14 -7.36
C LEU A 87 5.83 1.24 -7.77
N LEU A 88 5.55 1.08 -9.07
CA LEU A 88 4.18 0.98 -9.58
C LEU A 88 3.39 -0.16 -8.94
N SER A 89 4.01 -1.31 -8.66
CA SER A 89 3.31 -2.43 -8.04
C SER A 89 2.84 -2.11 -6.61
N GLY A 90 3.64 -1.41 -5.81
CA GLY A 90 3.23 -1.01 -4.46
C GLY A 90 2.14 0.06 -4.47
N ILE A 91 2.24 1.05 -5.37
CA ILE A 91 1.17 2.04 -5.58
C ILE A 91 -0.11 1.35 -6.05
N ALA A 92 -0.01 0.41 -6.99
CA ALA A 92 -1.16 -0.32 -7.52
C ALA A 92 -1.83 -1.16 -6.43
N ILE A 93 -1.05 -1.82 -5.55
CA ILE A 93 -1.60 -2.56 -4.41
C ILE A 93 -2.42 -1.62 -3.52
N ALA A 94 -1.84 -0.51 -3.09
CA ALA A 94 -2.52 0.42 -2.20
C ALA A 94 -3.74 1.09 -2.85
N GLY A 95 -3.61 1.55 -4.09
CA GLY A 95 -4.69 2.19 -4.84
C GLY A 95 -5.85 1.23 -5.09
N MET A 96 -5.56 0.01 -5.55
CA MET A 96 -6.60 -0.99 -5.79
C MET A 96 -7.28 -1.41 -4.50
N SER A 97 -6.51 -1.59 -3.41
CA SER A 97 -7.08 -1.89 -2.08
C SER A 97 -7.99 -0.78 -1.58
N ALA A 98 -7.59 0.48 -1.74
CA ALA A 98 -8.35 1.62 -1.29
C ALA A 98 -9.63 1.81 -2.13
N ILE A 99 -9.58 1.52 -3.44
CA ILE A 99 -10.78 1.46 -4.30
C ILE A 99 -11.72 0.34 -3.85
N LEU A 100 -11.20 -0.87 -3.60
CA LEU A 100 -12.00 -1.99 -3.10
C LEU A 100 -12.64 -1.68 -1.74
N TYR A 101 -11.88 -1.08 -0.83
CA TYR A 101 -12.37 -0.66 0.48
C TYR A 101 -13.46 0.42 0.37
N SER A 102 -13.25 1.43 -0.46
CA SER A 102 -14.24 2.48 -0.73
C SER A 102 -15.50 1.90 -1.35
N ALA A 103 -15.36 0.98 -2.33
CA ALA A 103 -16.48 0.28 -2.93
C ALA A 103 -17.27 -0.54 -1.90
N PHE A 104 -16.58 -1.20 -0.97
CA PHE A 104 -17.24 -1.91 0.14
C PHE A 104 -18.04 -0.96 1.03
N LEU A 105 -17.48 0.20 1.42
CA LEU A 105 -18.19 1.20 2.22
C LEU A 105 -19.43 1.76 1.48
N ILE A 106 -19.33 1.94 0.17
CA ILE A 106 -20.45 2.39 -0.68
C ILE A 106 -21.56 1.32 -0.78
N VAL A 107 -21.19 0.05 -0.92
CA VAL A 107 -22.14 -1.07 -1.03
C VAL A 107 -22.82 -1.37 0.31
N PHE A 108 -22.15 -1.11 1.43
CA PHE A 108 -22.67 -1.30 2.78
C PHE A 108 -22.82 0.04 3.54
N PRO A 109 -23.70 0.97 3.09
CA PRO A 109 -23.81 2.31 3.65
C PRO A 109 -24.33 2.31 5.10
N LYS A 110 -25.09 1.28 5.50
CA LYS A 110 -25.52 1.07 6.90
C LYS A 110 -24.35 0.91 7.87
N VAL A 111 -23.19 0.52 7.37
CA VAL A 111 -21.96 0.31 8.14
C VAL A 111 -21.17 1.63 8.26
N ALA A 112 -21.27 2.54 7.28
CA ALA A 112 -20.53 3.79 7.21
C ALA A 112 -21.10 4.95 8.06
N LYS A 113 -22.27 4.78 8.69
CA LYS A 113 -22.96 5.80 9.53
C LYS A 113 -23.08 7.21 8.91
N SER A 114 -22.88 7.38 7.60
CA SER A 114 -23.02 8.66 6.91
C SER A 114 -23.92 8.51 5.68
N PRO A 115 -24.97 9.35 5.54
CA PRO A 115 -25.97 9.22 4.47
C PRO A 115 -25.57 9.90 3.14
N ALA A 116 -24.47 10.66 3.09
CA ALA A 116 -24.11 11.46 1.91
C ALA A 116 -22.93 10.85 1.13
N PHE A 117 -23.20 10.38 -0.08
CA PHE A 117 -22.22 9.80 -1.01
C PHE A 117 -21.05 10.76 -1.31
N THR A 118 -21.30 12.07 -1.34
CA THR A 118 -20.32 13.12 -1.60
C THR A 118 -19.33 13.32 -0.45
N GLU A 119 -19.76 13.19 0.81
CA GLU A 119 -18.86 13.28 1.98
C GLU A 119 -17.98 12.03 2.09
N VAL A 120 -18.58 10.85 1.85
CA VAL A 120 -17.84 9.59 1.82
C VAL A 120 -16.84 9.58 0.67
N ALA A 121 -17.21 10.04 -0.54
CA ALA A 121 -16.30 10.09 -1.68
C ALA A 121 -15.15 11.10 -1.50
N GLY A 122 -15.40 12.28 -0.91
CA GLY A 122 -14.37 13.28 -0.62
C GLY A 122 -13.38 12.81 0.45
N ALA A 123 -13.88 12.27 1.56
CA ALA A 123 -13.05 11.70 2.63
C ALA A 123 -12.27 10.47 2.12
N SER A 124 -12.91 9.61 1.32
CA SER A 124 -12.27 8.46 0.69
C SER A 124 -11.16 8.90 -0.28
N GLY A 125 -11.38 9.96 -1.08
CA GLY A 125 -10.37 10.48 -2.01
C GLY A 125 -9.10 10.97 -1.29
N GLY A 126 -9.25 11.73 -0.21
CA GLY A 126 -8.13 12.15 0.63
C GLY A 126 -7.39 10.97 1.27
N MET A 127 -8.14 9.99 1.78
CA MET A 127 -7.56 8.77 2.38
C MET A 127 -6.85 7.90 1.33
N ILE A 128 -7.38 7.78 0.11
CA ILE A 128 -6.74 7.08 -1.01
C ILE A 128 -5.41 7.73 -1.36
N LEU A 129 -5.38 9.05 -1.53
CA LEU A 129 -4.14 9.78 -1.85
C LEU A 129 -3.10 9.63 -0.74
N LEU A 130 -3.53 9.71 0.53
CA LEU A 130 -2.66 9.51 1.68
C LEU A 130 -2.08 8.10 1.72
N LEU A 131 -2.93 7.06 1.56
CA LEU A 131 -2.49 5.66 1.51
C LEU A 131 -1.56 5.39 0.32
N MET A 132 -1.82 5.97 -0.85
CA MET A 132 -0.94 5.88 -2.01
C MET A 132 0.41 6.58 -1.75
N GLY A 133 0.41 7.71 -1.05
CA GLY A 133 1.63 8.41 -0.62
C GLY A 133 2.48 7.56 0.32
N PHE A 134 1.88 6.96 1.35
CA PHE A 134 2.59 6.03 2.22
C PHE A 134 3.07 4.78 1.47
N ALA A 135 2.25 4.22 0.60
CA ALA A 135 2.63 3.07 -0.21
C ALA A 135 3.81 3.37 -1.14
N PHE A 136 3.91 4.59 -1.67
CA PHE A 136 5.06 5.05 -2.43
C PHE A 136 6.34 5.05 -1.57
N ILE A 137 6.28 5.60 -0.36
CA ILE A 137 7.41 5.63 0.59
C ILE A 137 7.83 4.20 0.96
N ILE A 138 6.87 3.36 1.34
CA ILE A 138 7.10 1.93 1.65
C ILE A 138 7.74 1.23 0.45
N SER A 139 7.29 1.55 -0.76
CA SER A 139 7.84 0.96 -1.98
C SER A 139 9.28 1.35 -2.22
N LEU A 140 9.64 2.61 -2.01
CA LEU A 140 11.02 3.06 -2.11
C LEU A 140 11.91 2.32 -1.11
N ILE A 141 11.47 2.22 0.15
CA ILE A 141 12.19 1.49 1.21
C ILE A 141 12.38 0.03 0.83
N ALA A 142 11.31 -0.63 0.38
CA ALA A 142 11.37 -2.03 -0.04
C ALA A 142 12.33 -2.23 -1.23
N ILE A 143 12.32 -1.32 -2.22
CA ILE A 143 13.23 -1.38 -3.38
C ILE A 143 14.68 -1.20 -2.94
N VAL A 144 14.97 -0.25 -2.05
CA VAL A 144 16.30 -0.03 -1.49
C VAL A 144 16.79 -1.30 -0.80
N ASN A 145 15.99 -1.85 0.11
CA ASN A 145 16.37 -3.04 0.88
C ASN A 145 16.63 -4.25 -0.04
N VAL A 146 15.86 -4.37 -1.11
CA VAL A 146 15.96 -5.49 -2.05
C VAL A 146 17.09 -5.33 -3.07
N ARG A 147 17.47 -4.11 -3.43
CA ARG A 147 18.53 -3.84 -4.43
C ARG A 147 19.90 -3.56 -3.82
N VAL A 148 19.96 -3.02 -2.61
CA VAL A 148 21.22 -2.74 -1.92
C VAL A 148 21.68 -4.01 -1.21
N LYS A 149 22.67 -4.70 -1.79
CA LYS A 149 23.24 -5.93 -1.21
C LYS A 149 23.90 -5.73 0.16
N ASN A 150 24.40 -4.52 0.43
CA ASN A 150 25.01 -4.18 1.72
C ASN A 150 23.93 -3.73 2.71
N LYS A 151 23.70 -4.54 3.75
CA LYS A 151 22.70 -4.26 4.80
C LYS A 151 22.91 -2.92 5.50
N MET A 152 24.17 -2.48 5.67
CA MET A 152 24.47 -1.21 6.34
C MET A 152 24.05 -0.02 5.47
N LEU A 153 24.38 -0.04 4.18
CA LEU A 153 23.96 1.01 3.24
C LEU A 153 22.44 0.99 3.01
N GLY A 154 21.82 -0.19 2.99
CA GLY A 154 20.37 -0.34 2.90
C GLY A 154 19.65 0.32 4.07
N ASN A 155 20.09 0.04 5.31
CA ASN A 155 19.53 0.67 6.51
C ASN A 155 19.75 2.19 6.53
N VAL A 156 20.93 2.68 6.14
CA VAL A 156 21.19 4.13 6.10
C VAL A 156 20.28 4.84 5.09
N LEU A 157 20.08 4.27 3.90
CA LEU A 157 19.12 4.84 2.93
C LEU A 157 17.68 4.78 3.44
N GLU A 158 17.29 3.70 4.12
CA GLU A 158 15.96 3.56 4.73
C GLU A 158 15.73 4.67 5.76
N PHE A 159 16.68 4.92 6.66
CA PHE A 159 16.62 6.01 7.62
C PHE A 159 16.59 7.40 6.96
N LEU A 160 17.35 7.61 5.88
CA LEU A 160 17.32 8.87 5.12
C LEU A 160 15.96 9.11 4.46
N ILE A 161 15.33 8.07 3.89
CA ILE A 161 13.99 8.18 3.28
C ILE A 161 12.95 8.48 4.36
N ILE A 162 12.95 7.72 5.46
CA ILE A 162 12.01 7.94 6.57
C ILE A 162 12.21 9.33 7.18
N GLY A 163 13.45 9.70 7.49
CA GLY A 163 13.80 11.00 8.07
C GLY A 163 13.47 12.16 7.13
N GLY A 164 13.72 12.00 5.83
CA GLY A 164 13.35 12.98 4.81
C GLY A 164 11.84 13.15 4.67
N CYS A 165 11.07 12.07 4.70
CA CYS A 165 9.61 12.12 4.68
C CYS A 165 9.03 12.78 5.93
N ILE A 166 9.52 12.43 7.12
CA ILE A 166 9.08 13.06 8.38
C ILE A 166 9.46 14.54 8.40
N GLY A 167 10.71 14.87 8.06
CA GLY A 167 11.19 16.24 8.03
C GLY A 167 10.43 17.10 7.01
N GLY A 168 10.15 16.55 5.82
CA GLY A 168 9.34 17.21 4.80
C GLY A 168 7.90 17.42 5.24
N PHE A 169 7.30 16.43 5.90
CA PHE A 169 5.94 16.53 6.46
C PHE A 169 5.86 17.60 7.55
N VAL A 170 6.80 17.59 8.51
CA VAL A 170 6.87 18.59 9.58
C VAL A 170 7.08 20.00 9.01
N TYR A 171 7.97 20.15 8.03
CA TYR A 171 8.22 21.44 7.37
C TYR A 171 6.98 21.95 6.63
N PHE A 172 6.23 21.08 5.96
CA PHE A 172 4.98 21.45 5.30
C PHE A 172 3.87 21.78 6.30
N ALA A 173 3.83 21.07 7.44
CA ALA A 173 2.82 21.27 8.48
C ALA A 173 3.04 22.52 9.35
N THR A 174 4.28 23.02 9.44
CA THR A 174 4.63 24.23 10.21
C THR A 174 4.68 25.51 9.37
N ARG A 175 4.31 25.44 8.09
CA ARG A 175 4.29 26.58 7.16
C ARG A 175 2.86 26.96 6.79
#